data_AF-A0A6B0XR29-F1
#
_entry.id   AF-A0A6B0XR29-F1
#
_cell.length_a   1.000
_cell.length_b   1.000
_cell.length_c   1.000
_cell.angle_alpha   90.00
_cell.angle_beta   90.00
_cell.angle_gamma   90.00
#
_symmetry.space_group_name_H-M   'P 1'
#
loop_
_entity.id
_entity.type
_entity.pdbx_description
1 polymer ?
#
loop_
_entity_poly.entity_id
_entity_poly.type
_entity_poly.pdbx_seq_one_letter_code
_entity_poly.pdbx_strand_id
1 'polypeptide(L)'
;MTVDQGGSGGSDAIERDALPARRVAAEARRVLLELASERFDVPADELTVNEGVVSVAADPARTATYGDLIGGRRFDVALTGRNVNETTGLAAVKPVQELKIVGQSLPRYDIPGKVDGSLEWAVDVRLPGMVHAR
;
A
#
# COMPACT_ATOMS: atom_id res chain seq x y z
N MET A 1 -15.33 -8.43 -5.28
CA MET A 1 -15.87 -8.46 -3.91
C MET A 1 -14.73 -8.93 -3.02
N THR A 2 -14.25 -8.08 -2.11
CA THR A 2 -13.17 -8.44 -1.18
C THR A 2 -13.74 -9.30 -0.06
N VAL A 3 -12.95 -10.25 0.46
CA VAL A 3 -13.32 -11.05 1.62
C VAL A 3 -13.47 -10.15 2.86
N ASP A 4 -14.40 -10.51 3.74
CA ASP A 4 -14.59 -9.81 5.03
C ASP A 4 -13.35 -10.02 5.92
N GLN A 5 -12.75 -8.91 6.36
CA GLN A 5 -11.57 -8.88 7.24
C GLN A 5 -11.96 -8.82 8.73
N GLY A 6 -13.26 -8.76 9.04
CA GLY A 6 -13.76 -8.57 10.40
C GLY A 6 -13.47 -7.18 10.95
N GLY A 7 -13.68 -7.02 12.26
CA GLY A 7 -13.37 -5.78 12.98
C GLY A 7 -11.91 -5.72 13.45
N SER A 8 -11.32 -4.53 13.46
CA SER A 8 -10.00 -4.28 14.04
C SER A 8 -10.12 -3.93 15.53
N GLY A 9 -9.38 -4.63 16.40
CA GLY A 9 -9.37 -4.36 17.84
C GLY A 9 -8.33 -5.19 18.58
N GLY A 10 -7.80 -4.71 19.71
CA GLY A 10 -6.80 -5.49 20.47
C GLY A 10 -5.40 -5.57 19.82
N SER A 11 -5.08 -4.68 18.87
CA SER A 11 -3.78 -4.60 18.20
C SER A 11 -3.43 -5.81 17.31
N ASP A 12 -4.43 -6.51 16.79
CA ASP A 12 -4.28 -7.74 15.98
C ASP A 12 -4.26 -7.50 14.46
N ALA A 13 -4.43 -6.26 13.98
CA ALA A 13 -4.55 -5.97 12.55
C ALA A 13 -3.32 -6.44 11.74
N ILE A 14 -2.11 -6.28 12.27
CA ILE A 14 -0.91 -6.78 11.57
C ILE A 14 -0.87 -8.31 11.56
N GLU A 15 -1.29 -8.96 12.65
CA GLU A 15 -1.34 -10.41 12.73
C GLU A 15 -2.32 -11.00 11.70
N ARG A 16 -3.50 -10.39 11.57
CA ARG A 16 -4.58 -10.88 10.71
C ARG A 16 -4.44 -10.44 9.25
N ASP A 17 -4.15 -9.16 9.03
CA ASP A 17 -4.35 -8.53 7.72
C ASP A 17 -3.05 -8.31 6.93
N ALA A 18 -1.88 -8.51 7.54
CA ALA A 18 -0.61 -8.25 6.85
C ALA A 18 -0.40 -9.19 5.64
N LEU A 19 -0.73 -10.48 5.79
CA LEU A 19 -0.55 -11.45 4.70
C LEU A 19 -1.48 -11.21 3.50
N PRO A 20 -2.81 -11.07 3.66
CA PRO A 20 -3.69 -10.77 2.53
C PRO A 20 -3.31 -9.44 1.86
N ALA A 21 -2.99 -8.39 2.64
CA ALA A 21 -2.56 -7.10 2.09
C ALA A 21 -1.28 -7.23 1.25
N ARG A 22 -0.31 -8.03 1.70
CA ARG A 22 0.91 -8.31 0.91
C ARG A 22 0.62 -9.03 -0.40
N ARG A 23 -0.33 -9.98 -0.41
CA ARG A 23 -0.73 -10.69 -1.63
C ARG A 23 -1.46 -9.78 -2.61
N VAL A 24 -2.37 -8.93 -2.11
CA VAL A 24 -3.03 -7.89 -2.92
C VAL A 24 -2.01 -6.94 -3.54
N ALA A 25 -1.04 -6.45 -2.75
CA ALA A 25 0.00 -5.56 -3.25
C ALA A 25 0.93 -6.23 -4.28
N ALA A 26 1.27 -7.51 -4.08
CA ALA A 26 2.06 -8.27 -5.04
C ALA A 26 1.33 -8.43 -6.38
N GLU A 27 0.05 -8.77 -6.32
CA GLU A 27 -0.78 -8.96 -7.51
C GLU A 27 -1.03 -7.64 -8.26
N ALA A 28 -1.30 -6.56 -7.54
CA ALA A 28 -1.39 -5.22 -8.12
C ALA A 28 -0.08 -4.82 -8.82
N ARG A 29 1.07 -5.06 -8.19
CA ARG A 29 2.38 -4.79 -8.79
C ARG A 29 2.60 -5.60 -10.07
N ARG A 30 2.21 -6.88 -10.10
CA ARG A 30 2.32 -7.73 -11.30
C ARG A 30 1.55 -7.11 -12.48
N VAL A 31 0.28 -6.77 -12.27
CA VAL A 31 -0.56 -6.16 -13.32
C VAL A 31 -0.02 -4.80 -13.77
N LEU A 32 0.48 -3.98 -12.84
CA LEU A 32 1.09 -2.69 -13.19
C LEU A 32 2.37 -2.87 -14.03
N LEU A 33 3.17 -3.90 -13.75
CA LEU A 33 4.34 -4.22 -14.56
C LEU A 33 3.96 -4.75 -15.95
N GLU A 34 2.85 -5.48 -16.08
CA GLU A 34 2.33 -5.91 -17.39
C GLU A 34 1.88 -4.71 -18.23
N LEU A 35 1.12 -3.78 -17.64
CA LEU A 35 0.72 -2.54 -18.30
C LEU A 35 1.94 -1.69 -18.72
N ALA A 36 2.98 -1.66 -17.89
CA ALA A 36 4.22 -0.97 -18.22
C ALA A 36 5.01 -1.70 -19.31
N SER A 37 5.02 -3.03 -19.29
CA SER A 37 5.65 -3.88 -20.30
C SER A 37 5.03 -3.62 -21.67
N GLU A 38 3.70 -3.58 -21.76
CA GLU A 38 2.97 -3.20 -22.98
C GLU A 38 3.29 -1.77 -23.43
N ARG A 39 3.32 -0.81 -22.49
CA ARG A 39 3.59 0.60 -22.79
C ARG A 39 5.00 0.84 -23.32
N PHE A 40 5.98 0.10 -22.80
CA PHE A 40 7.39 0.27 -23.13
C PHE A 40 7.88 -0.73 -24.16
N ASP A 41 7.09 -1.73 -24.55
CA ASP A 41 7.52 -2.80 -25.45
C ASP A 41 8.81 -3.47 -24.95
N VAL A 42 8.87 -3.75 -23.65
CA VAL A 42 9.97 -4.49 -23.01
C VAL A 42 9.42 -5.55 -22.07
N PRO A 43 10.11 -6.69 -21.88
CA PRO A 43 9.74 -7.70 -20.91
C PRO A 43 9.58 -7.17 -19.47
N ALA A 44 8.63 -7.71 -18.70
CA ALA A 44 8.35 -7.23 -17.34
C ALA A 44 9.49 -7.47 -16.33
N ASP A 45 10.40 -8.41 -16.60
CA ASP A 45 11.61 -8.68 -15.83
C ASP A 45 12.73 -7.66 -16.09
N GLU A 46 12.65 -6.89 -17.18
CA GLU A 46 13.51 -5.73 -17.44
C GLU A 46 12.99 -4.44 -16.81
N LEU A 47 11.86 -4.50 -16.09
CA LEU A 47 11.25 -3.36 -15.43
C LEU A 47 11.59 -3.33 -13.94
N THR A 48 11.89 -2.13 -13.46
CA THR A 48 12.14 -1.86 -12.04
C THR A 48 11.07 -0.93 -11.49
N VAL A 49 10.81 -1.03 -10.19
CA VAL A 49 9.82 -0.22 -9.49
C VAL A 49 10.48 0.41 -8.28
N ASN A 50 10.39 1.72 -8.16
CA ASN A 50 10.80 2.44 -6.97
C ASN A 50 9.79 3.54 -6.65
N GLU A 51 9.34 3.63 -5.39
CA GLU A 51 8.42 4.69 -4.93
C GLU A 51 7.18 4.89 -5.84
N GLY A 52 6.62 3.81 -6.40
CA GLY A 52 5.44 3.88 -7.29
C GLY A 52 5.72 4.33 -8.73
N VAL A 53 6.99 4.46 -9.11
CA VAL A 53 7.46 4.75 -10.47
C VAL A 53 8.05 3.48 -11.07
N VAL A 54 7.59 3.12 -12.26
CA VAL A 54 8.15 2.04 -13.08
C VAL A 54 9.17 2.63 -14.04
N SER A 55 10.33 1.97 -14.19
CA SER A 55 11.40 2.36 -15.12
C SER A 55 12.00 1.16 -15.84
N VAL A 56 12.41 1.34 -17.10
CA VAL A 56 13.18 0.33 -17.84
C VAL A 56 14.60 0.26 -17.30
N ALA A 57 15.08 -0.93 -16.92
CA ALA A 57 16.40 -1.09 -16.29
C ALA A 57 17.55 -0.62 -17.17
N ALA A 58 17.47 -0.86 -18.48
CA ALA A 58 18.47 -0.45 -19.46
C ALA A 58 18.39 1.05 -19.82
N ASP A 59 17.25 1.71 -19.60
CA ASP A 59 17.05 3.13 -19.86
C ASP A 59 16.15 3.76 -18.79
N PRO A 60 16.74 4.19 -17.67
CA PRO A 60 15.99 4.75 -16.53
C PRO A 60 15.25 6.05 -16.82
N ALA A 61 15.46 6.70 -17.97
CA ALA A 61 14.70 7.88 -18.37
C ALA A 61 13.27 7.50 -18.83
N ARG A 62 13.07 6.26 -19.29
CA ARG A 62 11.77 5.73 -19.69
C ARG A 62 11.00 5.31 -18.45
N THR A 63 10.10 6.19 -18.01
CA THR A 63 9.37 6.03 -16.75
C THR A 63 7.86 6.22 -16.91
N ALA A 64 7.11 5.61 -16.00
CA ALA A 64 5.68 5.83 -15.83
C ALA A 64 5.30 5.62 -14.35
N THR A 65 4.48 6.51 -13.79
CA THR A 65 3.92 6.29 -12.46
C THR A 65 2.81 5.24 -12.52
N TYR A 66 2.47 4.63 -11.38
CA TYR A 66 1.27 3.80 -11.29
C TYR A 66 0.00 4.55 -11.72
N GLY A 67 -0.09 5.85 -11.43
CA GLY A 67 -1.19 6.70 -11.89
C GLY A 67 -1.26 6.78 -13.43
N ASP A 68 -0.13 6.95 -14.09
CA ASP A 68 -0.05 7.00 -15.56
C ASP A 68 -0.42 5.67 -16.22
N LEU A 69 -0.10 4.55 -15.57
CA LEU A 69 -0.42 3.20 -16.06
C LEU A 69 -1.92 2.89 -15.89
N ILE A 70 -2.49 3.25 -14.74
CA ILE A 70 -3.93 3.11 -14.49
C ILE A 70 -4.73 4.04 -15.42
N GLY A 71 -4.26 5.28 -15.60
CA GLY A 71 -4.83 6.24 -16.54
C GLY A 71 -6.26 6.69 -16.16
N GLY A 72 -6.55 6.81 -14.86
CA GLY A 72 -7.88 7.18 -14.35
C GLY A 72 -8.97 6.13 -14.58
N ARG A 73 -8.63 4.96 -15.11
CA ARG A 73 -9.55 3.84 -15.28
C ARG A 73 -9.74 3.11 -13.97
N ARG A 74 -10.85 2.38 -13.88
CA ARG A 74 -11.09 1.46 -12.78
C ARG A 74 -9.99 0.37 -12.77
N PHE A 75 -9.34 0.20 -11.64
CA PHE A 75 -8.28 -0.78 -11.44
C PHE A 75 -8.74 -1.81 -10.40
N ASP A 76 -9.28 -2.93 -10.88
CA ASP A 76 -9.56 -4.10 -10.04
C ASP A 76 -8.71 -5.27 -10.52
N VAL A 77 -8.13 -6.00 -9.58
CA VAL A 77 -7.51 -7.29 -9.86
C VAL A 77 -8.23 -8.33 -9.03
N ALA A 78 -8.67 -9.41 -9.67
CA ALA A 78 -9.36 -10.49 -8.98
C ALA A 78 -8.34 -11.39 -8.28
N LEU A 79 -8.51 -11.57 -6.97
CA LEU A 79 -7.85 -12.61 -6.20
C LEU A 79 -8.84 -13.74 -5.90
N THR A 80 -8.34 -14.94 -5.65
CA THR A 80 -9.14 -16.10 -5.27
C THR A 80 -8.95 -16.42 -3.80
N GLY A 81 -9.94 -17.07 -3.18
CA GLY A 81 -9.87 -17.47 -1.77
C GLY A 81 -11.24 -17.46 -1.10
N ARG A 82 -11.47 -18.38 -0.17
CA ARG A 82 -12.75 -18.46 0.57
C ARG A 82 -12.81 -17.49 1.76
N ASN A 83 -11.64 -17.07 2.23
CA ASN A 83 -11.46 -16.15 3.34
C ASN A 83 -10.10 -15.44 3.19
N VAL A 84 -9.81 -14.57 4.15
CA VAL A 84 -8.58 -13.77 4.26
C VAL A 84 -7.30 -14.59 4.25
N ASN A 85 -7.25 -15.67 5.03
CA ASN A 85 -6.05 -16.50 5.14
C ASN A 85 -5.75 -17.26 3.84
N GLU A 86 -6.79 -17.60 3.10
CA GLU A 86 -6.73 -18.32 1.83
C GLU A 86 -6.61 -17.40 0.60
N THR A 87 -6.73 -16.08 0.77
CA THR A 87 -6.67 -15.12 -0.35
C THR A 87 -5.34 -15.28 -1.09
N THR A 88 -5.36 -15.56 -2.40
CA THR A 88 -4.16 -15.80 -3.22
C THR A 88 -4.30 -15.17 -4.61
N GLY A 89 -3.17 -14.81 -5.20
CA GLY A 89 -3.04 -14.34 -6.59
C GLY A 89 -2.03 -15.20 -7.36
N LEU A 90 -1.60 -14.70 -8.52
CA LEU A 90 -0.54 -15.33 -9.32
C LEU A 90 0.86 -14.88 -8.85
N ALA A 91 0.97 -13.66 -8.34
CA ALA A 91 2.23 -13.06 -7.94
C ALA A 91 2.75 -13.62 -6.61
N ALA A 92 4.05 -13.92 -6.56
CA ALA A 92 4.74 -14.18 -5.32
C ALA A 92 4.91 -12.89 -4.50
N VAL A 93 4.74 -12.99 -3.18
CA VAL A 93 5.07 -11.89 -2.27
C VAL A 93 6.59 -11.75 -2.17
N LYS A 94 7.08 -10.53 -1.99
CA LYS A 94 8.50 -10.27 -1.75
C LYS A 94 9.01 -11.07 -0.54
N PRO A 95 10.20 -11.67 -0.61
CA PRO A 95 10.85 -12.26 0.56
C PRO A 95 11.14 -11.17 1.58
N VAL A 96 11.29 -11.57 2.85
CA VAL A 96 11.44 -10.63 3.98
C VAL A 96 12.67 -9.72 3.78
N GLN A 97 13.73 -10.24 3.18
CA GLN A 97 14.99 -9.54 2.91
C GLN A 97 14.84 -8.38 1.91
N GLU A 98 13.80 -8.40 1.07
CA GLU A 98 13.51 -7.33 0.11
C GLU A 98 12.55 -6.26 0.66
N LEU A 99 12.05 -6.43 1.88
CA LEU A 99 11.17 -5.45 2.51
C LEU A 99 12.01 -4.28 3.03
N LYS A 100 11.70 -3.07 2.57
CA LYS A 100 12.45 -1.85 2.95
C LYS A 100 12.05 -1.27 4.32
N ILE A 101 10.81 -1.50 4.75
CA ILE A 101 10.21 -0.85 5.93
C ILE A 101 10.05 -1.81 7.11
N VAL A 102 9.65 -3.06 6.84
CA VAL A 102 9.40 -4.04 7.90
C VAL A 102 10.71 -4.39 8.60
N GLY A 103 10.70 -4.35 9.94
CA GLY A 103 11.88 -4.60 10.77
C GLY A 103 12.78 -3.38 10.99
N GLN A 104 12.45 -2.23 10.41
CA GLN A 104 13.17 -0.98 10.64
C GLN A 104 12.59 -0.20 11.83
N SER A 105 13.45 0.41 12.64
CA SER A 105 13.04 1.34 13.70
C SER A 105 12.93 2.76 13.13
N LEU A 106 11.81 3.04 12.47
CA LEU A 106 11.57 4.36 11.88
C LEU A 106 11.00 5.33 12.93
N PRO A 107 11.45 6.60 12.95
CA PRO A 107 10.93 7.59 13.88
C PRO A 107 9.46 7.86 13.59
N ARG A 108 8.65 7.81 14.66
CA ARG A 108 7.24 8.11 14.59
C ARG A 108 7.02 9.62 14.60
N TYR A 109 6.50 10.17 13.51
CA TYR A 109 6.25 11.60 13.38
C TYR A 109 5.30 12.16 14.45
N ASP A 110 4.42 11.31 15.01
CA ASP A 110 3.42 11.69 15.99
C ASP A 110 3.94 11.68 17.44
N ILE A 111 5.08 11.06 17.71
CA ILE A 111 5.62 10.97 19.09
C ILE A 111 6.07 12.34 19.63
N PRO A 112 6.86 13.15 18.91
CA PRO A 112 7.32 14.44 19.44
C PRO A 112 6.16 15.31 19.93
N GLY A 113 5.13 15.51 19.10
CA GLY A 113 3.95 16.30 19.44
C GLY A 113 3.13 15.74 20.61
N LYS A 114 3.14 14.42 20.80
CA LYS A 114 2.49 13.79 21.96
C LYS A 114 3.26 13.99 23.26
N VAL A 115 4.59 14.06 23.18
CA VAL A 115 5.48 14.19 24.35
C VAL A 115 5.59 15.64 24.80
N ASP A 116 5.71 16.58 23.87
CA ASP A 116 5.82 18.02 24.17
C ASP A 116 4.47 18.74 24.31
N GLY A 117 3.36 18.06 23.97
CA GLY A 117 2.00 18.59 24.07
C GLY A 117 1.59 19.50 22.90
N SER A 118 2.37 19.57 21.83
CA SER A 118 2.04 20.38 20.64
C SER A 118 1.09 19.68 19.65
N LEU A 119 0.82 18.38 19.81
CA LEU A 119 -0.16 17.67 18.99
C LEU A 119 -1.58 18.11 19.37
N GLU A 120 -2.29 18.73 18.41
CA GLU A 120 -3.70 19.06 18.57
C GLU A 120 -4.57 17.80 18.44
N TRP A 121 -5.31 17.48 19.50
CA TRP A 121 -6.33 16.45 19.50
C TRP A 121 -7.70 17.03 19.12
N ALA A 122 -8.64 16.16 18.75
CA ALA A 122 -10.01 16.59 18.43
C ALA A 122 -10.69 17.40 19.56
N VAL A 123 -10.30 17.14 20.83
CA VAL A 123 -10.80 17.84 22.01
C VAL A 123 -10.19 19.24 22.20
N ASP A 124 -9.05 19.52 21.58
CA ASP A 124 -8.36 20.80 21.65
C ASP A 124 -8.91 21.80 20.64
N VAL A 125 -9.54 21.31 19.57
CA VAL A 125 -10.15 22.12 18.53
C VAL A 125 -11.22 23.04 19.13
N ARG A 126 -11.15 24.33 18.78
CA ARG A 126 -12.15 25.36 19.13
C ARG A 126 -12.57 26.08 17.85
N LEU A 127 -13.88 26.13 17.60
CA LEU A 127 -14.46 26.85 16.47
C LEU A 127 -15.32 28.03 16.97
N PRO A 128 -15.42 29.14 16.22
CA PRO A 128 -16.34 30.22 16.55
C PRO A 128 -17.76 29.70 16.73
N GLY A 129 -18.39 29.98 17.88
CA GLY A 129 -19.75 29.53 18.19
C GLY A 129 -19.92 28.06 18.60
N MET A 130 -18.83 27.33 18.86
CA MET A 130 -18.88 25.92 19.28
C MET A 130 -19.65 25.74 20.61
N VAL A 131 -20.78 25.04 20.55
CA VAL A 131 -21.59 24.64 21.72
C VAL A 131 -21.07 23.33 22.32
N HIS A 132 -21.21 23.16 23.63
CA HIS A 132 -20.76 21.98 24.36
C HIS A 132 -21.97 21.31 25.03
N ALA A 133 -22.15 20.00 24.78
CA ALA A 133 -23.17 19.22 25.47
C ALA A 133 -22.76 18.98 26.94
N ARG A 134 -23.74 18.97 27.85
CA ARG A 134 -23.59 18.60 29.27
C ARG A 134 -24.47 17.40 29.58
#